data_AF-A0A7J5UMI7-F1
#
_entry.id   AF-A0A7J5UMI7-F1
#
_cell.length_a   1.000
_cell.length_b   1.000
_cell.length_c   1.000
_cell.angle_alpha   90.00
_cell.angle_beta   90.00
_cell.angle_gamma   90.00
#
_symmetry.space_group_name_H-M   'P 1'
#
loop_
_entity.id
_entity.type
_entity.pdbx_description
1 polymer ?
#
loop_
_entity_poly.entity_id
_entity_poly.type
_entity_poly.pdbx_seq_one_letter_code
_entity_poly.pdbx_strand_id
1 'polypeptide(L)'
;MSARFGNTELPAEQERALRRAVRLEWVWIAYLVTAVIPVYLVMGSSQAMKAAWAEDMLSFIPPIALLVAVRVTRRPPSPKHPYGYHRAIGVGHLVAATALLSMGALLVWDSATLLVKAEHPPVGLMEIAGREVWSGWLMIIVLVWTGVPPVIFGRLKLPLARTLHDRVLFADADMNKADWMTAGGAVVGVLGIGVGLWWADAVAALFISASIVRDGVTNLRVATAALMDARASTYDGAKPHPLLAEIDRRLEALPWVAQARSRVRDLGHVFHVESFVVPAGDAAPSLADLAEAREEALAVDWKIQDMVVVPVRELPEEFLPGVHEEVAGHDAGR
;
A
#
# COMPACT_ATOMS: atom_id res chain seq x y z
N MET A 1 -27.09 -0.48 -7.64
CA MET A 1 -26.72 -0.64 -6.21
C MET A 1 -25.47 0.17 -5.97
N SER A 2 -25.49 1.08 -5.00
CA SER A 2 -24.32 1.87 -4.59
C SER A 2 -23.19 0.93 -4.14
N ALA A 3 -21.94 1.32 -4.37
CA ALA A 3 -20.81 0.57 -3.85
C ALA A 3 -20.73 0.73 -2.32
N ARG A 4 -20.48 -0.37 -1.60
CA ARG A 4 -20.39 -0.40 -0.14
C ARG A 4 -19.11 -1.07 0.34
N PHE A 5 -18.59 -0.61 1.47
CA PHE A 5 -17.60 -1.32 2.29
C PHE A 5 -18.25 -1.72 3.61
N GLY A 6 -18.56 -3.01 3.76
CA GLY A 6 -19.39 -3.51 4.85
C GLY A 6 -20.76 -2.81 4.84
N ASN A 7 -21.03 -2.03 5.88
CA ASN A 7 -22.27 -1.26 6.02
C ASN A 7 -22.16 0.19 5.50
N THR A 8 -20.96 0.66 5.15
CA THR A 8 -20.74 2.04 4.72
C THR A 8 -21.07 2.19 3.24
N GLU A 9 -21.98 3.11 2.91
CA GLU A 9 -22.23 3.52 1.53
C GLU A 9 -21.18 4.52 1.07
N LEU A 10 -20.62 4.28 -0.11
CA LEU A 10 -19.63 5.19 -0.68
C LEU A 10 -20.33 6.39 -1.34
N PRO A 11 -19.86 7.63 -1.12
CA PRO A 11 -20.34 8.76 -1.89
C PRO A 11 -20.01 8.60 -3.38
N ALA A 12 -20.73 9.33 -4.24
CA ALA A 12 -20.68 9.13 -5.69
C ALA A 12 -19.29 9.36 -6.31
N GLU A 13 -18.44 10.19 -5.68
CA GLU A 13 -17.05 10.38 -6.10
C GLU A 13 -16.21 9.13 -5.84
N GLN A 14 -16.27 8.60 -4.62
CA GLN A 14 -15.55 7.42 -4.17
C GLN A 14 -16.01 6.17 -4.93
N GLU A 15 -17.31 6.03 -5.21
CA GLU A 15 -17.80 4.93 -6.04
C GLU A 15 -17.24 5.00 -7.49
N ARG A 16 -17.16 6.20 -8.07
CA ARG A 16 -16.56 6.39 -9.40
C ARG A 16 -15.06 6.09 -9.37
N ALA A 17 -14.35 6.56 -8.35
CA ALA A 17 -12.93 6.29 -8.16
C ALA A 17 -12.67 4.79 -7.98
N LEU A 18 -13.46 4.10 -7.16
CA LEU A 18 -13.35 2.66 -6.92
C LEU A 18 -13.56 1.86 -8.20
N ARG A 19 -14.60 2.19 -8.97
CA ARG A 19 -14.85 1.52 -10.27
C ARG A 19 -13.69 1.74 -11.24
N ARG A 20 -13.10 2.94 -11.25
CA ARG A 20 -11.94 3.24 -12.10
C ARG A 20 -10.70 2.48 -11.63
N ALA A 21 -10.44 2.42 -10.33
CA ALA A 21 -9.32 1.67 -9.74
C ALA A 21 -9.44 0.18 -10.09
N VAL A 22 -10.60 -0.44 -9.86
CA VAL A 22 -10.83 -1.86 -10.20
C VAL A 22 -10.60 -2.15 -11.68
N ARG A 23 -11.07 -1.28 -12.59
CA ARG A 23 -10.80 -1.45 -14.03
C ARG A 23 -9.33 -1.31 -14.34
N LEU A 24 -8.67 -0.32 -13.74
CA LEU A 24 -7.25 -0.08 -13.95
C LEU A 24 -6.41 -1.26 -13.47
N GLU A 25 -6.77 -1.90 -12.34
CA GLU A 25 -6.07 -3.09 -11.86
C GLU A 25 -6.28 -4.32 -12.76
N TRP A 26 -7.47 -4.50 -13.31
CA TRP A 26 -7.67 -5.57 -14.30
C TRP A 26 -6.85 -5.35 -15.58
N VAL A 27 -6.80 -4.12 -16.07
CA VAL A 27 -5.95 -3.76 -17.23
C VAL A 27 -4.47 -3.94 -16.88
N TRP A 28 -4.06 -3.56 -15.67
CA TRP A 28 -2.70 -3.71 -15.19
C TRP A 28 -2.28 -5.18 -15.08
N ILE A 29 -3.12 -6.05 -14.50
CA ILE A 29 -2.88 -7.51 -14.45
C ILE A 29 -2.77 -8.09 -15.87
N ALA A 30 -3.66 -7.70 -16.78
CA ALA A 30 -3.59 -8.16 -18.17
C ALA A 30 -2.27 -7.73 -18.83
N TYR A 31 -1.84 -6.50 -18.58
CA TYR A 31 -0.54 -6.02 -19.04
C TYR A 31 0.63 -6.80 -18.43
N LEU A 32 0.64 -7.03 -17.11
CA LEU A 32 1.69 -7.78 -16.44
C LEU A 32 1.84 -9.19 -17.02
N VAL A 33 0.73 -9.87 -17.35
CA VAL A 33 0.79 -11.17 -18.05
C VAL A 33 1.53 -11.06 -19.39
N THR A 34 1.29 -9.99 -20.14
CA THR A 34 2.01 -9.72 -21.41
C THR A 34 3.45 -9.24 -21.22
N ALA A 35 3.84 -8.78 -20.04
CA ALA A 35 5.19 -8.33 -19.71
C ALA A 35 6.08 -9.51 -19.29
N VAL A 36 5.59 -10.32 -18.35
CA VAL A 36 6.31 -11.45 -17.75
C VAL A 36 6.68 -12.51 -18.78
N ILE A 37 5.78 -12.82 -19.71
CA ILE A 37 5.99 -13.90 -20.68
C ILE A 37 7.19 -13.58 -21.58
N PRO A 38 7.26 -12.43 -22.28
CA PRO A 38 8.45 -12.03 -23.01
C PRO A 38 9.71 -12.01 -22.15
N VAL A 39 9.67 -11.43 -20.94
CA VAL A 39 10.85 -11.35 -20.07
C VAL A 39 11.38 -12.75 -19.76
N TYR A 40 10.51 -13.69 -19.40
CA TYR A 40 10.88 -15.09 -19.17
C TYR A 40 11.52 -15.75 -20.40
N LEU A 41 10.96 -15.52 -21.59
CA LEU A 41 11.47 -16.13 -22.83
C LEU A 41 12.87 -15.61 -23.20
N VAL A 42 13.19 -14.36 -22.84
CA VAL A 42 14.45 -13.71 -23.25
C VAL A 42 15.50 -13.69 -22.15
N MET A 43 15.14 -13.98 -20.90
CA MET A 43 16.03 -13.81 -19.75
C MET A 43 17.32 -14.63 -19.82
N GLY A 44 17.27 -15.81 -20.46
CA GLY A 44 18.42 -16.71 -20.61
C GLY A 44 19.18 -16.94 -19.30
N SER A 45 20.50 -16.74 -19.34
CA SER A 45 21.40 -16.87 -18.20
C SER A 45 21.58 -15.57 -17.40
N SER A 46 21.02 -14.43 -17.85
CA SER A 46 21.20 -13.12 -17.21
C SER A 46 20.50 -13.09 -15.84
N GLN A 47 21.27 -12.78 -14.81
CA GLN A 47 20.78 -12.59 -13.46
C GLN A 47 20.01 -11.29 -13.33
N ALA A 48 20.41 -10.23 -14.04
CA ALA A 48 19.66 -8.99 -14.06
C ALA A 48 18.25 -9.23 -14.61
N MET A 49 18.11 -10.11 -15.62
CA MET A 49 16.79 -10.51 -16.16
C MET A 49 16.01 -11.39 -15.21
N LYS A 50 16.66 -12.30 -14.48
CA LYS A 50 16.00 -13.08 -13.42
C LYS A 50 15.46 -12.20 -12.30
N ALA A 51 16.23 -11.20 -11.88
CA ALA A 51 15.80 -10.25 -10.87
C ALA A 51 14.64 -9.37 -11.37
N ALA A 52 14.72 -8.85 -12.60
CA ALA A 52 13.63 -8.08 -13.22
C ALA A 52 12.36 -8.92 -13.42
N TRP A 53 12.49 -10.17 -13.85
CA TRP A 53 11.35 -11.08 -13.99
C TRP A 53 10.68 -11.40 -12.65
N ALA A 54 11.49 -11.63 -11.61
CA ALA A 54 10.96 -11.87 -10.28
C ALA A 54 10.22 -10.64 -9.76
N GLU A 55 10.74 -9.43 -10.00
CA GLU A 55 10.05 -8.18 -9.70
C GLU A 55 8.72 -8.07 -10.45
N ASP A 56 8.69 -8.33 -11.77
CA ASP A 56 7.45 -8.31 -12.56
C ASP A 56 6.39 -9.29 -12.00
N MET A 57 6.83 -10.44 -11.44
CA MET A 57 5.94 -11.39 -10.76
C MET A 57 5.41 -10.88 -9.43
N LEU A 58 6.25 -10.17 -8.67
CA LEU A 58 5.86 -9.53 -7.43
C LEU A 58 4.89 -8.37 -7.69
N SER A 59 4.97 -7.74 -8.87
CA SER A 59 4.10 -6.63 -9.24
C SER A 59 2.62 -7.01 -9.46
N PHE A 60 2.28 -8.30 -9.43
CA PHE A 60 0.89 -8.78 -9.37
C PHE A 60 0.26 -8.65 -7.98
N ILE A 61 1.07 -8.51 -6.94
CA ILE A 61 0.60 -8.66 -5.57
C ILE A 61 -0.38 -7.54 -5.18
N PRO A 62 -0.04 -6.25 -5.29
CA PRO A 62 -0.96 -5.16 -4.98
C PRO A 62 -2.28 -5.15 -5.79
N PRO A 63 -2.29 -5.32 -7.13
CA PRO A 63 -3.55 -5.30 -7.87
C PRO A 63 -4.46 -6.48 -7.50
N ILE A 64 -3.90 -7.68 -7.31
CA ILE A 64 -4.67 -8.84 -6.84
C ILE A 64 -5.19 -8.59 -5.42
N ALA A 65 -4.34 -8.08 -4.53
CA ALA A 65 -4.71 -7.75 -3.16
C ALA A 65 -5.87 -6.74 -3.13
N LEU A 66 -5.85 -5.71 -3.98
CA LEU A 66 -6.94 -4.74 -4.10
C LEU A 66 -8.24 -5.38 -4.62
N LEU A 67 -8.16 -6.21 -5.66
CA LEU A 67 -9.34 -6.88 -6.21
C LEU A 67 -9.98 -7.84 -5.20
N VAL A 68 -9.15 -8.60 -4.48
CA VAL A 68 -9.59 -9.48 -3.40
C VAL A 68 -10.15 -8.65 -2.24
N ALA A 69 -9.48 -7.57 -1.85
CA ALA A 69 -9.93 -6.64 -0.82
C ALA A 69 -11.35 -6.15 -1.12
N VAL A 70 -11.56 -5.54 -2.29
CA VAL A 70 -12.88 -5.04 -2.73
C VAL A 70 -13.93 -6.15 -2.73
N ARG A 71 -13.55 -7.38 -3.08
CA ARG A 71 -14.48 -8.52 -3.09
C ARG A 71 -14.85 -9.01 -1.69
N VAL A 72 -13.90 -8.94 -0.75
CA VAL A 72 -14.03 -9.43 0.63
C VAL A 72 -14.69 -8.38 1.53
N THR A 73 -14.30 -7.11 1.44
CA THR A 73 -14.85 -6.00 2.25
C THR A 73 -16.29 -5.66 1.90
N ARG A 74 -16.79 -6.07 0.73
CA ARG A 74 -18.22 -5.99 0.38
C ARG A 74 -19.13 -6.92 1.19
N ARG A 75 -18.58 -7.91 1.91
CA ARG A 75 -19.38 -8.82 2.72
C ARG A 75 -19.93 -8.06 3.94
N PRO A 76 -21.24 -8.15 4.22
CA PRO A 76 -21.81 -7.52 5.41
C PRO A 76 -21.22 -8.18 6.67
N PRO A 77 -21.14 -7.44 7.79
CA PRO A 77 -20.79 -8.01 9.09
C PRO A 77 -21.69 -9.20 9.46
N SER A 78 -21.14 -10.13 10.23
CA SER A 78 -21.86 -11.32 10.71
C SER A 78 -21.55 -11.55 12.19
N PRO A 79 -22.31 -12.38 12.93
CA PRO A 79 -21.99 -12.69 14.32
C PRO A 79 -20.57 -13.25 14.53
N LYS A 80 -20.00 -13.94 13.52
CA LYS A 80 -18.62 -14.42 13.54
C LYS A 80 -17.58 -13.31 13.29
N HIS A 81 -17.98 -12.24 12.60
CA HIS A 81 -17.13 -11.11 12.20
C HIS A 81 -17.93 -9.81 12.40
N PRO A 82 -18.11 -9.34 13.65
CA PRO A 82 -19.00 -8.22 13.97
C PRO A 82 -18.52 -6.90 13.37
N TYR A 83 -17.21 -6.74 13.17
CA TYR A 83 -16.60 -5.58 12.53
C TYR A 83 -16.45 -5.72 11.01
N GLY A 84 -17.00 -6.78 10.41
CA GLY A 84 -16.82 -7.10 9.01
C GLY A 84 -15.43 -7.68 8.68
N TYR A 85 -15.04 -7.59 7.41
CA TYR A 85 -13.84 -8.24 6.87
C TYR A 85 -12.74 -7.25 6.44
N HIS A 86 -12.77 -6.02 6.94
CA HIS A 86 -11.84 -4.96 6.53
C HIS A 86 -10.37 -5.32 6.78
N ARG A 87 -10.06 -6.00 7.89
CA ARG A 87 -8.70 -6.45 8.20
C ARG A 87 -8.14 -7.55 7.27
N ALA A 88 -8.97 -8.18 6.44
CA ALA A 88 -8.48 -9.17 5.46
C ALA A 88 -7.45 -8.56 4.50
N ILE A 89 -7.54 -7.24 4.26
CA ILE A 89 -6.56 -6.49 3.47
C ILE A 89 -5.19 -6.52 4.13
N GLY A 90 -5.12 -6.19 5.43
CA GLY A 90 -3.87 -6.19 6.19
C GLY A 90 -3.21 -7.56 6.24
N VAL A 91 -4.02 -8.63 6.38
CA VAL A 91 -3.51 -10.01 6.34
C VAL A 91 -2.95 -10.35 4.95
N GLY A 92 -3.66 -10.01 3.88
CA GLY A 92 -3.18 -10.20 2.51
C GLY A 92 -1.87 -9.46 2.26
N HIS A 93 -1.78 -8.20 2.71
CA HIS A 93 -0.56 -7.39 2.61
C HIS A 93 0.61 -7.98 3.41
N LEU A 94 0.36 -8.54 4.60
CA LEU A 94 1.42 -9.19 5.38
C LEU A 94 1.98 -10.43 4.67
N VAL A 95 1.09 -11.29 4.13
CA VAL A 95 1.49 -12.51 3.39
C VAL A 95 2.29 -12.14 2.15
N ALA A 96 1.78 -11.16 1.39
CA ALA A 96 2.44 -10.54 0.25
C ALA A 96 3.87 -10.03 0.56
N ALA A 97 4.00 -9.18 1.58
CA ALA A 97 5.27 -8.59 1.97
C ALA A 97 6.28 -9.65 2.44
N THR A 98 5.80 -10.70 3.13
CA THR A 98 6.64 -11.83 3.55
C THR A 98 7.17 -12.62 2.35
N ALA A 99 6.31 -12.89 1.36
CA ALA A 99 6.72 -13.57 0.13
C ALA A 99 7.74 -12.73 -0.66
N LEU A 100 7.48 -11.42 -0.79
CA LEU A 100 8.37 -10.44 -1.43
C LEU A 100 9.76 -10.44 -0.78
N LEU A 101 9.82 -10.29 0.55
CA LEU A 101 11.07 -10.31 1.30
C LEU A 101 11.82 -11.64 1.13
N SER A 102 11.11 -12.76 1.16
CA SER A 102 11.72 -14.08 0.99
C SER A 102 12.32 -14.25 -0.40
N MET A 103 11.59 -13.85 -1.45
CA MET A 103 12.08 -13.91 -2.83
C MET A 103 13.27 -12.99 -3.05
N GLY A 104 13.20 -11.74 -2.56
CA GLY A 104 14.30 -10.80 -2.63
C GLY A 104 15.57 -11.34 -1.96
N ALA A 105 15.43 -11.95 -0.77
CA ALA A 105 16.56 -12.53 -0.05
C ALA A 105 17.20 -13.70 -0.81
N LEU A 106 16.39 -14.55 -1.46
CA LEU A 106 16.89 -15.63 -2.32
C LEU A 106 17.66 -15.08 -3.53
N LEU A 107 17.14 -14.04 -4.20
CA LEU A 107 17.81 -13.42 -5.35
C LEU A 107 19.13 -12.75 -4.96
N VAL A 108 19.19 -12.10 -3.79
CA VAL A 108 20.44 -11.54 -3.25
C VAL A 108 21.46 -12.65 -3.03
N TRP A 109 21.04 -13.77 -2.41
CA TRP A 109 21.91 -14.91 -2.17
C TRP A 109 22.46 -15.50 -3.47
N ASP A 110 21.61 -15.72 -4.47
CA ASP A 110 22.01 -16.26 -5.77
C ASP A 110 22.97 -15.31 -6.51
N SER A 111 22.65 -14.02 -6.54
CA SER A 111 23.49 -13.00 -7.20
C SER A 111 24.86 -12.85 -6.52
N ALA A 112 24.89 -12.83 -5.18
CA ALA A 112 26.13 -12.76 -4.42
C ALA A 112 26.99 -14.02 -4.61
N THR A 113 26.36 -15.21 -4.61
CA THR A 113 27.06 -16.48 -4.83
C THR A 113 27.72 -16.51 -6.20
N LEU A 114 27.04 -16.02 -7.25
CA LEU A 114 27.59 -15.97 -8.61
C LEU A 114 28.81 -15.04 -8.69
N LEU A 115 28.73 -13.87 -8.04
CA LEU A 115 29.82 -12.90 -8.01
C LEU A 115 31.06 -13.45 -7.28
N VAL A 116 30.85 -14.13 -6.14
CA VAL A 116 31.92 -14.75 -5.35
C VAL A 116 32.59 -15.90 -6.10
N LYS A 117 31.82 -16.71 -6.85
CA LYS A 117 32.35 -17.82 -7.64
C LYS A 117 33.01 -17.40 -8.95
N ALA A 118 32.94 -16.11 -9.32
CA ALA A 118 33.42 -15.59 -10.60
C ALA A 118 32.92 -16.41 -11.80
N GLU A 119 31.68 -16.92 -11.70
CA GLU A 119 31.04 -17.60 -12.81
C GLU A 119 30.77 -16.55 -13.90
N HIS A 120 31.19 -16.86 -15.13
CA HIS A 120 30.94 -16.00 -16.28
C HIS A 120 29.64 -16.47 -16.94
N PRO A 121 28.47 -15.92 -16.60
CA PRO A 121 27.23 -16.30 -17.27
C PRO A 121 27.38 -16.00 -18.76
N PRO A 122 27.31 -17.02 -19.64
CA PRO A 122 27.43 -16.78 -21.06
C PRO A 122 26.14 -16.12 -21.51
N VAL A 123 26.17 -14.81 -21.78
CA VAL A 123 25.11 -14.16 -22.56
C VAL A 123 25.35 -14.54 -24.01
N GLY A 124 24.73 -15.66 -24.39
CA GLY A 124 24.93 -16.30 -25.69
C GLY A 124 24.23 -15.57 -26.84
N LEU A 125 24.45 -16.08 -28.04
CA LEU A 125 23.70 -15.71 -29.23
C LEU A 125 22.37 -16.46 -29.23
N MET A 126 21.28 -15.80 -29.59
CA MET A 126 20.00 -16.45 -29.87
C MET A 126 19.82 -16.53 -31.39
N GLU A 127 19.43 -17.71 -31.88
CA GLU A 127 19.07 -17.89 -33.27
C GLU A 127 17.61 -17.46 -33.48
N ILE A 128 17.40 -16.39 -34.25
CA ILE A 128 16.08 -15.87 -34.58
C ILE A 128 15.95 -15.87 -36.11
N ALA A 129 15.02 -16.66 -36.63
CA ALA A 129 14.76 -16.77 -38.07
C ALA A 129 16.02 -17.07 -38.91
N GLY A 130 16.92 -17.91 -38.39
CA GLY A 130 18.16 -18.33 -39.07
C GLY A 130 19.29 -17.30 -39.03
N ARG A 131 19.21 -16.27 -38.18
CA ARG A 131 20.30 -15.32 -37.93
C ARG A 131 20.67 -15.31 -36.45
N GLU A 132 21.97 -15.36 -36.17
CA GLU A 132 22.52 -15.19 -34.84
C GLU A 132 22.43 -13.71 -34.43
N VAL A 133 21.64 -13.43 -33.40
CA VAL A 133 21.53 -12.10 -32.80
C VAL A 133 22.02 -12.18 -31.37
N TRP A 134 22.79 -11.19 -30.94
CA TRP A 134 23.16 -11.07 -29.53
C TRP A 134 21.90 -10.91 -28.67
N SER A 135 21.69 -11.87 -27.75
CA SER A 135 20.47 -11.96 -26.93
C SER A 135 20.21 -10.70 -26.12
N GLY A 136 21.25 -9.94 -25.77
CA GLY A 136 21.13 -8.68 -25.05
C GLY A 136 20.29 -7.62 -25.77
N TRP A 137 20.29 -7.56 -27.11
CA TRP A 137 19.41 -6.62 -27.83
C TRP A 137 17.94 -6.95 -27.63
N LEU A 138 17.61 -8.24 -27.64
CA LEU A 138 16.24 -8.71 -27.41
C LEU A 138 15.80 -8.44 -25.97
N MET A 139 16.68 -8.70 -25.00
CA MET A 139 16.45 -8.36 -23.58
C MET A 139 16.16 -6.87 -23.41
N ILE A 140 16.98 -5.99 -23.99
CA ILE A 140 16.80 -4.54 -23.90
C ILE A 140 15.46 -4.11 -24.50
N ILE A 141 15.09 -4.63 -25.68
CA ILE A 141 13.81 -4.31 -26.32
C ILE A 141 12.64 -4.69 -25.40
N VAL A 142 12.68 -5.89 -24.82
CA VAL A 142 11.64 -6.35 -23.90
C VAL A 142 11.59 -5.48 -22.64
N LEU A 143 12.73 -5.15 -22.03
CA LEU A 143 12.77 -4.31 -20.83
C LEU A 143 12.28 -2.89 -21.06
N VAL A 144 12.59 -2.31 -22.22
CA VAL A 144 12.07 -0.98 -22.58
C VAL A 144 10.57 -1.05 -22.79
N TRP A 145 10.08 -2.11 -23.43
CA TRP A 145 8.65 -2.36 -23.59
C TRP A 145 7.93 -2.57 -22.25
N THR A 146 8.55 -3.29 -21.31
CA THR A 146 7.96 -3.57 -19.99
C THR A 146 8.10 -2.41 -18.99
N GLY A 147 9.15 -1.58 -19.11
CA GLY A 147 9.42 -0.50 -18.17
C GLY A 147 8.56 0.76 -18.38
N VAL A 148 8.16 1.09 -19.60
CA VAL A 148 7.44 2.35 -19.89
C VAL A 148 6.03 2.40 -19.28
N PRO A 149 5.18 1.37 -19.45
CA PRO A 149 3.82 1.38 -18.92
C PRO A 149 3.70 1.56 -17.39
N PRO A 150 4.53 0.95 -16.52
CA PRO A 150 4.50 1.20 -15.08
C PRO A 150 4.45 2.70 -14.70
N VAL A 151 5.23 3.55 -15.38
CA VAL A 151 5.24 5.01 -15.13
C VAL A 151 3.87 5.65 -15.42
N ILE A 152 3.18 5.18 -16.46
CA ILE A 152 1.86 5.68 -16.85
C ILE A 152 0.81 5.20 -15.84
N PHE A 153 0.82 3.91 -15.50
CA PHE A 153 -0.15 3.33 -14.57
C PHE A 153 0.01 3.92 -13.16
N GLY A 154 1.24 4.07 -12.66
CA GLY A 154 1.49 4.70 -11.35
C GLY A 154 0.92 6.11 -11.27
N ARG A 155 1.07 6.94 -12.32
CA ARG A 155 0.47 8.28 -12.38
C ARG A 155 -1.06 8.27 -12.41
N LEU A 156 -1.66 7.26 -13.04
CA LEU A 156 -3.11 7.10 -13.09
C LEU A 156 -3.70 6.59 -11.76
N LYS A 157 -2.96 5.73 -11.03
CA LYS A 157 -3.36 5.15 -9.74
C LYS A 157 -3.25 6.14 -8.59
N LEU A 158 -2.21 6.97 -8.57
CA LEU A 158 -1.95 7.92 -7.48
C LEU A 158 -3.13 8.84 -7.10
N PRO A 159 -3.83 9.52 -8.03
CA PRO A 159 -5.00 10.33 -7.65
C PRO A 159 -6.14 9.48 -7.09
N LEU A 160 -6.32 8.25 -7.58
CA LEU A 160 -7.35 7.33 -7.10
C LEU A 160 -7.04 6.84 -5.68
N ALA A 161 -5.77 6.53 -5.40
CA ALA A 161 -5.31 6.15 -4.06
C ALA A 161 -5.61 7.26 -3.04
N ARG A 162 -5.42 8.52 -3.43
CA ARG A 162 -5.74 9.68 -2.59
C ARG A 162 -7.24 9.81 -2.32
N THR A 163 -8.07 9.75 -3.37
CA THR A 163 -9.54 9.86 -3.23
C THR A 163 -10.12 8.70 -2.41
N LEU A 164 -9.60 7.50 -2.59
CA LEU A 164 -10.08 6.30 -1.90
C LEU A 164 -9.44 6.08 -0.52
N HIS A 165 -8.38 6.83 -0.20
CA HIS A 165 -7.51 6.56 0.94
C HIS A 165 -7.04 5.10 0.99
N ASP A 166 -6.73 4.56 -0.19
CA ASP A 166 -6.39 3.16 -0.34
C ASP A 166 -4.87 2.99 -0.32
N ARG A 167 -4.36 2.46 0.80
CA ARG A 167 -2.92 2.19 0.98
C ARG A 167 -2.42 1.10 0.03
N VAL A 168 -3.26 0.15 -0.36
CA VAL A 168 -2.88 -0.92 -1.30
C VAL A 168 -2.71 -0.33 -2.69
N LEU A 169 -3.64 0.53 -3.12
CA LEU A 169 -3.54 1.23 -4.40
C LEU A 169 -2.36 2.21 -4.45
N PHE A 170 -2.04 2.84 -3.31
CA PHE A 170 -0.84 3.68 -3.19
C PHE A 170 0.44 2.85 -3.31
N ALA A 171 0.53 1.73 -2.59
CA ALA A 171 1.66 0.82 -2.66
C ALA A 171 1.87 0.28 -4.08
N ASP A 172 0.78 -0.03 -4.79
CA ASP A 172 0.82 -0.42 -6.20
C ASP A 172 1.41 0.69 -7.08
N ALA A 173 0.95 1.94 -6.91
CA ALA A 173 1.46 3.08 -7.66
C ALA A 173 2.95 3.38 -7.39
N ASP A 174 3.42 3.14 -6.17
CA ASP A 174 4.84 3.30 -5.80
C ASP A 174 5.71 2.16 -6.33
N MET A 175 5.21 0.92 -6.26
CA MET A 175 5.87 -0.25 -6.86
C MET A 175 5.98 -0.12 -8.38
N ASN A 176 4.95 0.42 -9.05
CA ASN A 176 5.01 0.78 -10.47
C ASN A 176 6.17 1.75 -10.81
N LYS A 177 6.60 2.60 -9.86
CA LYS A 177 7.77 3.46 -10.04
C LYS A 177 9.07 2.68 -9.82
N ALA A 178 9.09 1.73 -8.88
CA ALA A 178 10.20 0.81 -8.67
C ALA A 178 10.47 -0.07 -9.89
N ASP A 179 9.42 -0.62 -10.51
CA ASP A 179 9.49 -1.44 -11.73
C ASP A 179 10.29 -0.74 -12.85
N TRP A 180 10.03 0.55 -13.09
CA TRP A 180 10.78 1.33 -14.08
C TRP A 180 12.26 1.47 -13.73
N MET A 181 12.59 1.69 -12.46
CA MET A 181 13.98 1.80 -12.01
C MET A 181 14.71 0.46 -12.14
N THR A 182 14.04 -0.64 -11.80
CA THR A 182 14.53 -2.01 -11.94
C THR A 182 14.78 -2.36 -13.40
N ALA A 183 13.84 -2.07 -14.31
CA ALA A 183 14.01 -2.27 -15.75
C ALA A 183 15.21 -1.47 -16.29
N GLY A 184 15.38 -0.22 -15.87
CA GLY A 184 16.54 0.61 -16.22
C GLY A 184 17.86 0.04 -15.72
N GLY A 185 17.91 -0.41 -14.46
CA GLY A 185 19.08 -1.06 -13.89
C GLY A 185 19.46 -2.35 -14.64
N ALA A 186 18.45 -3.12 -15.05
CA ALA A 186 18.66 -4.35 -15.78
C ALA A 186 19.15 -4.11 -17.22
N VAL A 187 18.66 -3.06 -17.91
CA VAL A 187 19.20 -2.60 -19.21
C VAL A 187 20.67 -2.23 -19.08
N VAL A 188 21.05 -1.49 -18.03
CA VAL A 188 22.45 -1.14 -17.77
C VAL A 188 23.32 -2.39 -17.53
N GLY A 189 22.81 -3.37 -16.79
CA GLY A 189 23.48 -4.66 -16.58
C GLY A 189 23.74 -5.39 -17.89
N VAL A 190 22.71 -5.53 -18.73
CA VAL A 190 22.82 -6.19 -20.04
C VAL A 190 23.78 -5.45 -20.98
N LEU A 191 23.72 -4.11 -21.04
CA LEU A 191 24.65 -3.31 -21.83
C LEU A 191 26.10 -3.46 -21.36
N GLY A 192 26.32 -3.56 -20.03
CA GLY A 192 27.63 -3.80 -19.44
C GLY A 192 28.27 -5.09 -19.95
N ILE A 193 27.49 -6.17 -20.05
CA ILE A 193 27.96 -7.43 -20.63
C ILE A 193 28.32 -7.24 -22.11
N GLY A 194 27.51 -6.48 -22.85
CA GLY A 194 27.73 -6.19 -24.28
C GLY A 194 29.05 -5.47 -24.58
N VAL A 195 29.57 -4.67 -23.62
CA VAL A 195 30.88 -4.01 -23.73
C VAL A 195 32.02 -4.83 -23.09
N GLY A 196 31.75 -6.08 -22.67
CA GLY A 196 32.75 -7.01 -22.14
C GLY A 196 32.92 -7.00 -20.61
N LEU A 197 32.06 -6.28 -19.86
CA LEU A 197 32.09 -6.27 -18.39
C LEU A 197 31.33 -7.48 -17.84
N TRP A 198 32.04 -8.59 -17.63
CA TRP A 198 31.46 -9.86 -17.15
C TRP A 198 30.72 -9.74 -15.82
N TRP A 199 31.11 -8.80 -14.94
CA TRP A 199 30.52 -8.61 -13.61
C TRP A 199 29.29 -7.69 -13.62
N ALA A 200 29.03 -6.96 -14.71
CA ALA A 200 28.00 -5.91 -14.74
C ALA A 200 26.58 -6.46 -14.49
N ASP A 201 26.28 -7.63 -15.06
CA ASP A 201 25.01 -8.33 -14.86
C ASP A 201 24.75 -8.70 -13.40
N ALA A 202 25.75 -9.30 -12.75
CA ALA A 202 25.66 -9.75 -11.37
C ALA A 202 25.53 -8.55 -10.41
N VAL A 203 26.23 -7.45 -10.67
CA VAL A 203 26.10 -6.22 -9.89
C VAL A 203 24.73 -5.57 -10.09
N ALA A 204 24.21 -5.52 -11.32
CA ALA A 204 22.86 -5.03 -11.59
C ALA A 204 21.80 -5.90 -10.89
N ALA A 205 21.92 -7.22 -10.96
CA ALA A 205 21.05 -8.17 -10.27
C ALA A 205 21.09 -8.00 -8.75
N LEU A 206 22.28 -7.80 -8.18
CA LEU A 206 22.45 -7.55 -6.75
C LEU A 206 21.81 -6.23 -6.32
N PHE A 207 21.96 -5.18 -7.13
CA PHE A 207 21.32 -3.89 -6.87
C PHE A 207 19.79 -3.99 -6.89
N ILE A 208 19.23 -4.66 -7.92
CA ILE A 208 17.80 -4.89 -8.05
C ILE A 208 17.30 -5.70 -6.85
N SER A 209 17.87 -6.87 -6.60
CA SER A 209 17.45 -7.74 -5.50
C SER A 209 17.58 -7.10 -4.12
N ALA A 210 18.59 -6.26 -3.88
CA ALA A 210 18.69 -5.48 -2.66
C ALA A 210 17.56 -4.45 -2.52
N SER A 211 17.10 -3.84 -3.62
CA SER A 211 15.90 -2.99 -3.63
C SER A 211 14.66 -3.80 -3.25
N ILE A 212 14.46 -4.97 -3.86
CA ILE A 212 13.34 -5.88 -3.56
C ILE A 212 13.31 -6.24 -2.07
N VAL A 213 14.47 -6.57 -1.48
CA VAL A 213 14.58 -6.84 -0.03
C VAL A 213 14.18 -5.64 0.80
N ARG A 214 14.68 -4.45 0.45
CA ARG A 214 14.33 -3.20 1.15
C ARG A 214 12.82 -2.93 1.10
N ASP A 215 12.20 -3.15 -0.04
CA ASP A 215 10.77 -2.96 -0.24
C ASP A 215 9.97 -4.02 0.53
N GLY A 216 10.43 -5.27 0.52
CA GLY A 216 9.88 -6.35 1.35
C GLY A 216 9.92 -6.02 2.84
N VAL A 217 11.06 -5.56 3.37
CA VAL A 217 11.18 -5.15 4.79
C VAL A 217 10.26 -3.97 5.11
N THR A 218 10.19 -2.98 4.21
CA THR A 218 9.36 -1.78 4.40
C THR A 218 7.88 -2.15 4.43
N ASN A 219 7.41 -2.90 3.44
CA ASN A 219 6.02 -3.35 3.36
C ASN A 219 5.66 -4.28 4.53
N LEU A 220 6.57 -5.15 4.96
CA LEU A 220 6.36 -6.03 6.11
C LEU A 220 6.13 -5.21 7.38
N ARG A 221 6.99 -4.21 7.64
CA ARG A 221 6.85 -3.30 8.79
C ARG A 221 5.51 -2.55 8.76
N VAL A 222 5.13 -2.02 7.60
CA VAL A 222 3.86 -1.30 7.42
C VAL A 222 2.66 -2.23 7.67
N ALA A 223 2.67 -3.43 7.11
CA ALA A 223 1.60 -4.40 7.28
C ALA A 223 1.47 -4.87 8.74
N THR A 224 2.60 -5.16 9.41
CA THR A 224 2.60 -5.54 10.83
C THR A 224 2.11 -4.39 11.72
N ALA A 225 2.57 -3.16 11.50
CA ALA A 225 2.13 -1.99 12.27
C ALA A 225 0.63 -1.74 12.10
N ALA A 226 0.10 -1.87 10.88
CA ALA A 226 -1.34 -1.74 10.63
C ALA A 226 -2.17 -2.81 11.35
N LEU A 227 -1.66 -4.05 11.43
CA LEU A 227 -2.32 -5.13 12.19
C LEU A 227 -2.26 -4.92 13.70
N MET A 228 -1.31 -4.12 14.20
CA MET A 228 -1.15 -3.75 15.61
C MET A 228 -1.86 -2.44 15.98
N ASP A 229 -2.79 -1.96 15.16
CA ASP A 229 -3.56 -0.73 15.41
C ASP A 229 -2.68 0.53 15.56
N ALA A 230 -1.62 0.63 14.74
CA ALA A 230 -0.84 1.86 14.64
C ALA A 230 -1.74 3.07 14.32
N ARG A 231 -1.35 4.25 14.83
CA ARG A 231 -2.08 5.51 14.66
C ARG A 231 -2.44 5.72 13.19
N ALA A 232 -3.72 6.01 12.92
CA ALA A 232 -4.20 6.28 11.58
C ALA A 232 -3.39 7.43 10.94
N SER A 233 -2.77 7.14 9.82
CA SER A 233 -1.93 8.07 9.06
C SER A 233 -2.54 8.37 7.70
N THR A 234 -2.00 9.38 7.03
CA THR A 234 -2.31 9.70 5.64
C THR A 234 -2.06 8.50 4.71
N TYR A 235 -2.56 8.55 3.47
CA TYR A 235 -2.48 7.43 2.52
C TYR A 235 -1.02 6.98 2.23
N ASP A 236 -0.06 7.87 2.44
CA ASP A 236 1.38 7.67 2.29
C ASP A 236 2.11 7.35 3.60
N GLY A 237 1.39 7.28 4.73
CA GLY A 237 1.96 6.97 6.05
C GLY A 237 2.77 8.08 6.71
N ALA A 238 2.89 9.27 6.10
CA ALA A 238 3.85 10.29 6.52
C ALA A 238 3.39 11.14 7.71
N LYS A 239 2.09 11.38 7.85
CA LYS A 239 1.52 12.26 8.87
C LYS A 239 0.30 11.62 9.54
N PRO A 240 -0.05 12.00 10.79
CA PRO A 240 -1.34 11.64 11.38
C PRO A 240 -2.50 12.05 10.49
N HIS A 241 -3.55 11.23 10.42
CA HIS A 241 -4.71 11.53 9.58
C HIS A 241 -5.44 12.77 10.14
N PRO A 242 -5.72 13.80 9.32
CA PRO A 242 -6.35 15.04 9.79
C PRO A 242 -7.79 14.87 10.32
N LEU A 243 -8.39 13.70 10.10
CA LEU A 243 -9.77 13.43 10.52
C LEU A 243 -9.89 13.31 12.04
N LEU A 244 -8.84 12.88 12.74
CA LEU A 244 -8.85 12.78 14.20
C LEU A 244 -9.12 14.16 14.81
N ALA A 245 -8.35 15.16 14.37
CA ALA A 245 -8.52 16.53 14.84
C ALA A 245 -9.85 17.16 14.40
N GLU A 246 -10.40 16.77 13.25
CA GLU A 246 -11.71 17.26 12.80
C GLU A 246 -12.85 16.66 13.63
N ILE A 247 -12.79 15.38 13.96
CA ILE A 247 -13.76 14.73 14.85
C ILE A 247 -13.75 15.40 16.22
N ASP A 248 -12.56 15.60 16.80
CA ASP A 248 -12.42 16.23 18.11
C ASP A 248 -12.99 17.66 18.09
N ARG A 249 -12.65 18.47 17.08
CA ARG A 249 -13.22 19.82 16.91
C ARG A 249 -14.74 19.81 16.78
N ARG A 250 -15.30 18.85 16.05
CA ARG A 250 -16.74 18.73 15.83
C ARG A 250 -17.49 18.36 17.10
N LEU A 251 -16.93 17.45 17.90
CA LEU A 251 -17.48 17.10 19.20
C LEU A 251 -17.37 18.27 20.19
N GLU A 252 -16.25 18.99 20.22
CA GLU A 252 -16.06 20.17 21.07
C GLU A 252 -16.94 21.36 20.67
N ALA A 253 -17.50 21.37 19.46
CA ALA A 253 -18.46 22.39 19.05
C ALA A 253 -19.86 22.18 19.66
N LEU A 254 -20.14 21.02 20.26
CA LEU A 254 -21.41 20.73 20.90
C LEU A 254 -21.52 21.47 22.24
N PRO A 255 -22.66 22.14 22.52
CA PRO A 255 -22.78 23.01 23.71
C PRO A 255 -22.54 22.31 25.05
N TRP A 256 -22.80 21.01 25.11
CA TRP A 256 -22.67 20.21 26.33
C TRP A 256 -21.29 19.58 26.50
N VAL A 257 -20.38 19.71 25.53
CA VAL A 257 -19.04 19.12 25.56
C VAL A 257 -18.00 20.19 25.91
N ALA A 258 -17.23 19.97 26.98
CA ALA A 258 -16.10 20.83 27.33
C ALA A 258 -14.80 20.42 26.63
N GLN A 259 -14.55 19.12 26.52
CA GLN A 259 -13.35 18.57 25.87
C GLN A 259 -13.71 17.26 25.18
N ALA A 260 -13.10 16.99 24.02
CA ALA A 260 -13.24 15.70 23.35
C ALA A 260 -11.90 15.24 22.78
N ARG A 261 -11.56 13.97 22.99
CA ARG A 261 -10.40 13.34 22.34
C ARG A 261 -10.77 11.97 21.84
N SER A 262 -10.29 11.67 20.64
CA SER A 262 -10.62 10.43 19.94
C SER A 262 -9.39 9.59 19.67
N ARG A 263 -9.54 8.27 19.82
CA ARG A 263 -8.61 7.29 19.27
C ARG A 263 -9.26 6.53 18.12
N VAL A 264 -8.46 6.20 17.12
CA VAL A 264 -8.96 5.63 15.88
C VAL A 264 -8.24 4.34 15.56
N ARG A 265 -9.00 3.28 15.32
CA ARG A 265 -8.50 2.06 14.67
C ARG A 265 -8.70 2.18 13.17
N ASP A 266 -7.60 2.10 12.44
CA ASP A 266 -7.60 2.06 10.97
C ASP A 266 -7.83 0.61 10.51
N LEU A 267 -8.95 0.37 9.84
CA LEU A 267 -9.29 -0.95 9.32
C LEU A 267 -8.99 -1.09 7.82
N GLY A 268 -8.26 -0.15 7.22
CA GLY A 268 -7.91 -0.12 5.80
C GLY A 268 -8.64 1.01 5.07
N HIS A 269 -9.90 0.79 4.71
CA HIS A 269 -10.72 1.80 4.00
C HIS A 269 -11.58 2.64 4.94
N VAL A 270 -11.84 2.15 6.15
CA VAL A 270 -12.74 2.75 7.12
C VAL A 270 -12.11 2.77 8.51
N PHE A 271 -12.60 3.69 9.32
CA PHE A 271 -12.14 3.96 10.68
C PHE A 271 -13.21 3.56 11.68
N HIS A 272 -12.76 2.96 12.78
CA HIS A 272 -13.54 2.79 14.00
C HIS A 272 -13.01 3.75 15.04
N VAL A 273 -13.91 4.60 15.54
CA VAL A 273 -13.55 5.74 16.39
C VAL A 273 -14.12 5.51 17.79
N GLU A 274 -13.27 5.70 18.79
CA GLU A 274 -13.67 5.76 20.19
C GLU A 274 -13.36 7.17 20.69
N SER A 275 -14.41 7.93 20.99
CA SER A 275 -14.31 9.32 21.43
C SER A 275 -14.67 9.43 22.91
N PHE A 276 -13.77 10.03 23.68
CA PHE A 276 -13.95 10.32 25.10
C PHE A 276 -14.35 11.79 25.22
N VAL A 277 -15.51 12.04 25.81
CA VAL A 277 -16.10 13.38 25.92
C VAL A 277 -16.28 13.78 27.37
N VAL A 278 -15.75 14.93 27.74
CA VAL A 278 -15.94 15.54 29.06
C VAL A 278 -17.14 16.50 28.98
N PRO A 279 -18.24 16.26 29.71
CA PRO A 279 -19.37 17.19 29.73
C PRO A 279 -18.98 18.56 30.31
N ALA A 280 -19.58 19.63 29.80
CA ALA A 280 -19.34 21.00 30.23
C ALA A 280 -19.99 21.38 31.57
N GLY A 281 -20.83 20.51 32.13
CA GLY A 281 -21.45 20.68 33.43
C GLY A 281 -21.50 19.38 34.24
N ASP A 282 -21.97 19.48 35.48
CA ASP A 282 -22.04 18.34 36.41
C ASP A 282 -23.16 17.34 36.08
N ALA A 283 -24.06 17.70 35.17
CA ALA A 283 -25.15 16.84 34.73
C ALA A 283 -24.63 15.77 33.76
N ALA A 284 -25.07 14.53 33.94
CA ALA A 284 -24.80 13.46 32.99
C ALA A 284 -25.47 13.78 31.63
N PRO A 285 -24.78 13.55 30.50
CA PRO A 285 -25.36 13.76 29.19
C PRO A 285 -26.55 12.82 28.97
N SER A 286 -27.58 13.31 28.30
CA SER A 286 -28.74 12.52 27.94
C SER A 286 -28.43 11.56 26.80
N LEU A 287 -29.30 10.57 26.57
CA LEU A 287 -29.18 9.68 25.41
C LEU A 287 -29.31 10.45 24.08
N ALA A 288 -30.07 11.55 24.07
CA ALA A 288 -30.20 12.41 22.89
C ALA A 288 -28.88 13.12 22.58
N ASP A 289 -28.20 13.65 23.61
CA ASP A 289 -26.91 14.32 23.48
C ASP A 289 -25.84 13.36 22.92
N LEU A 290 -25.79 12.14 23.45
CA LEU A 290 -24.85 11.10 22.97
C LEU A 290 -25.17 10.64 21.54
N ALA A 291 -26.45 10.56 21.18
CA ALA A 291 -26.87 10.23 19.82
C ALA A 291 -26.50 11.35 18.83
N GLU A 292 -26.74 12.61 19.20
CA GLU A 292 -26.33 13.78 18.41
C GLU A 292 -24.83 13.80 18.19
N ALA A 293 -24.02 13.65 19.25
CA ALA A 293 -22.56 13.61 19.12
C ALA A 293 -22.08 12.50 18.17
N ARG A 294 -22.72 11.33 18.25
CA ARG A 294 -22.41 10.22 17.35
C ARG A 294 -22.77 10.56 15.90
N GLU A 295 -23.94 11.16 15.64
CA GLU A 295 -24.35 11.52 14.28
C GLU A 295 -23.47 12.63 13.69
N GLU A 296 -23.17 13.68 14.46
CA GLU A 296 -22.30 14.78 14.04
C GLU A 296 -20.91 14.30 13.64
N ALA A 297 -20.34 13.39 14.43
CA ALA A 297 -19.03 12.86 14.14
C ALA A 297 -19.04 11.85 12.97
N LEU A 298 -20.08 11.02 12.82
CA LEU A 298 -20.26 10.17 11.62
C LEU A 298 -20.45 11.01 10.34
N ALA A 299 -21.01 12.21 10.45
CA ALA A 299 -21.23 13.10 9.32
C ALA A 299 -19.95 13.79 8.80
N VAL A 300 -18.83 13.71 9.55
CA VAL A 300 -17.56 14.37 9.18
C VAL A 300 -16.99 13.80 7.88
N ASP A 301 -16.91 12.47 7.77
CA ASP A 301 -16.32 11.80 6.61
C ASP A 301 -16.86 10.38 6.50
N TRP A 302 -17.09 9.93 5.25
CA TRP A 302 -17.56 8.59 4.93
C TRP A 302 -16.67 7.46 5.48
N LYS A 303 -15.40 7.73 5.77
CA LYS A 303 -14.48 6.75 6.38
C LYS A 303 -14.89 6.36 7.78
N ILE A 304 -15.61 7.22 8.51
CA ILE A 304 -16.03 6.96 9.88
C ILE A 304 -17.21 6.00 9.81
N GLN A 305 -16.91 4.70 9.85
CA GLN A 305 -17.93 3.66 9.72
C GLN A 305 -18.61 3.39 11.05
N ASP A 306 -17.82 3.34 12.12
CA ASP A 306 -18.30 3.02 13.45
C ASP A 306 -17.71 3.99 14.46
N MET A 307 -18.54 4.36 15.41
CA MET A 307 -18.20 5.33 16.43
C MET A 307 -18.91 5.05 17.75
N VAL A 308 -18.11 5.06 18.81
CA VAL A 308 -18.56 5.00 20.19
C VAL A 308 -18.20 6.29 20.89
N VAL A 309 -19.18 6.90 21.55
CA VAL A 309 -19.00 8.09 22.40
C VAL A 309 -19.06 7.65 23.86
N VAL A 310 -18.00 7.94 24.61
CA VAL A 310 -17.87 7.56 26.03
C VAL A 310 -17.82 8.84 26.87
N PRO A 311 -18.87 9.15 27.65
CA PRO A 311 -18.82 10.27 28.58
C PRO A 311 -17.88 9.93 29.74
N VAL A 312 -16.93 10.83 30.01
CA VAL A 312 -15.93 10.70 31.07
C VAL A 312 -15.87 11.97 31.93
N ARG A 313 -15.37 11.85 33.16
CA ARG A 313 -15.18 13.02 34.04
C ARG A 313 -13.96 13.85 33.67
N GLU A 314 -12.92 13.16 33.20
CA GLU A 314 -11.66 13.72 32.73
C GLU A 314 -11.13 12.83 31.61
N LEU A 315 -10.25 13.37 30.76
CA LEU A 315 -9.70 12.61 29.64
C LEU A 315 -8.77 11.49 30.15
N PRO A 316 -9.05 10.21 29.83
CA PRO A 316 -8.27 9.10 30.36
C PRO A 316 -6.93 8.98 29.62
N GLU A 317 -5.83 9.37 30.26
CA GLU A 317 -4.46 9.25 29.71
C GLU A 317 -4.12 7.81 29.30
N GLU A 318 -4.60 6.82 30.05
CA GLU A 318 -4.37 5.39 29.78
C GLU A 318 -4.88 4.94 28.40
N PHE A 319 -5.92 5.61 27.89
CA PHE A 319 -6.51 5.31 26.59
C PHE A 319 -6.09 6.29 25.50
N LEU A 320 -5.52 7.43 25.90
CA LEU A 320 -5.16 8.54 25.04
C LEU A 320 -3.71 9.02 25.34
N PRO A 321 -2.70 8.18 25.04
CA PRO A 321 -1.31 8.53 25.30
C PRO A 321 -0.90 9.79 24.53
N GLY A 322 -0.28 10.76 25.22
CA GLY A 322 0.21 12.01 24.62
C GLY A 322 -0.77 13.18 24.58
N VAL A 323 -1.99 13.04 25.15
CA VAL A 323 -3.00 14.12 25.14
C VAL A 323 -2.51 15.42 25.79
N HIS A 324 -1.77 15.35 26.89
CA HIS A 324 -1.25 16.55 27.55
C HIS A 324 -0.10 17.21 26.78
N GLU A 325 0.68 16.45 26.00
CA GLU A 325 1.74 16.99 25.14
C GLU A 325 1.15 17.71 23.92
N GLU A 326 0.08 17.16 23.32
CA GLU A 326 -0.62 17.78 22.19
C GLU A 326 -1.38 19.07 22.60
N VAL A 327 -1.92 19.13 23.83
CA VAL A 327 -2.56 20.34 24.37
C VAL A 327 -1.54 21.44 24.65
N ALA A 328 -0.40 21.12 25.28
CA ALA A 328 0.65 22.11 25.58
C ALA A 328 1.29 22.71 24.32
N GLY A 329 1.40 21.94 23.23
CA GLY A 329 1.90 22.42 21.94
C GLY A 329 0.93 23.36 21.20
N HIS A 330 -0.38 23.26 21.46
CA HIS A 330 -1.40 24.12 20.84
C HIS A 330 -1.45 25.52 21.49
N ASP A 331 -1.16 25.62 22.79
CA ASP A 331 -1.09 26.89 23.53
C ASP A 331 0.23 27.64 23.34
N ALA A 332 1.34 26.94 23.06
CA ALA A 332 2.64 27.58 22.79
C ALA A 332 2.77 28.21 21.38
N GLY A 333 1.79 27.98 20.50
CA GLY A 333 1.78 28.47 19.12
C GLY A 333 0.74 29.55 18.82
N ARG A 334 0.05 30.08 19.84
CA ARG A 334 -0.86 31.22 19.73
C ARG A 334 -0.23 32.50 20.28
#